data_AF-A0A0F9LZ36-F1
#
_entry.id   AF-A0A0F9LZ36-F1
#
_cell.length_a   1.000
_cell.length_b   1.000
_cell.length_c   1.000
_cell.angle_alpha   90.00
_cell.angle_beta   90.00
_cell.angle_gamma   90.00
#
_symmetry.space_group_name_H-M   'P 1'
#
loop_
_entity.id
_entity.type
_entity.pdbx_description
1 polymer ?
#
loop_
_entity_poly.entity_id
_entity_poly.type
_entity_poly.pdbx_seq_one_letter_code
_entity_poly.pdbx_strand_id
1 'polypeptide(L)'
;MDRLLGNIKITVNEKTYIKDPESSDLGKRIVEYSILMIDEIGFENFTFKKLGNQIGSNESSIYRYFESKQKLLMYLSSWYWGWLEYKLVFATNGISDVKEKLTKAIEIVTMTTVKDSLLSD
;
A
#
# COMPACT_ATOMS: atom_id res chain seq x y z
N MET A 1 9.77 16.75 -11.57
CA MET A 1 9.00 15.48 -11.55
C MET A 1 8.67 15.10 -10.10
N ASP A 2 9.59 15.34 -9.17
CA ASP A 2 9.44 15.10 -7.72
C ASP A 2 8.20 15.74 -7.08
N ARG A 3 7.85 17.00 -7.44
CA ARG A 3 6.64 17.66 -6.94
C ARG A 3 5.32 17.05 -7.42
N LEU A 4 5.31 16.41 -8.60
CA LEU A 4 4.12 15.75 -9.13
C LEU A 4 3.91 14.39 -8.45
N LEU A 5 5.00 13.69 -8.12
CA LEU A 5 4.95 12.44 -7.37
C LEU A 5 4.59 12.66 -5.90
N GLY A 6 5.11 13.72 -5.26
CA GLY A 6 4.86 14.04 -3.86
C GLY A 6 3.41 14.41 -3.50
N ASN A 7 2.54 14.62 -4.49
CA ASN A 7 1.12 14.96 -4.30
C ASN A 7 0.16 13.85 -4.77
N ILE A 8 0.66 12.67 -5.14
CA ILE A 8 -0.20 11.55 -5.53
C ILE A 8 -0.81 10.99 -4.25
N LYS A 9 -2.12 11.16 -4.10
CA LYS A 9 -2.89 10.47 -3.08
C LYS A 9 -3.66 9.32 -3.72
N ILE A 10 -3.33 8.09 -3.36
CA ILE A 10 -4.12 6.93 -3.74
C ILE A 10 -5.37 6.93 -2.87
N THR A 11 -6.51 7.20 -3.49
CA THR A 11 -7.79 7.17 -2.78
C THR A 11 -8.19 5.72 -2.54
N VAL A 12 -8.17 5.30 -1.28
CA VAL A 12 -8.69 4.01 -0.85
C VAL A 12 -10.11 4.18 -0.32
N ASN A 13 -10.98 3.18 -0.51
CA ASN A 13 -12.33 3.22 0.01
C ASN A 13 -12.32 3.43 1.53
N GLU A 14 -12.96 4.51 1.99
CA GLU A 14 -12.98 4.91 3.40
C GLU A 14 -13.57 3.82 4.32
N LYS A 15 -14.39 2.90 3.79
CA LYS A 15 -14.92 1.75 4.55
C LYS A 15 -13.88 0.70 4.92
N THR A 16 -12.63 0.86 4.51
CA THR A 16 -11.52 -0.04 4.84
C THR A 16 -10.80 0.34 6.13
N TYR A 17 -11.01 1.57 6.63
CA TYR A 17 -10.41 2.07 7.87
C TYR A 17 -11.42 2.89 8.69
N ILE A 18 -11.16 3.08 9.98
CA ILE A 18 -11.96 3.94 10.88
C ILE A 18 -11.36 5.35 10.90
N LYS A 19 -10.03 5.42 11.03
CA LYS A 19 -9.23 6.64 10.96
C LYS A 19 -8.22 6.49 9.83
N ASP A 20 -8.04 7.55 9.04
CA ASP A 20 -7.06 7.55 7.94
C ASP A 20 -5.66 7.23 8.49
N PRO A 21 -5.05 6.09 8.11
CA PRO A 21 -3.72 5.72 8.60
C PRO A 21 -2.62 6.69 8.12
N GLU A 22 -2.81 7.42 7.02
CA GLU A 22 -1.83 8.43 6.57
C GLU A 22 -1.85 9.70 7.43
N SER A 23 -2.89 9.91 8.24
CA SER A 23 -3.08 11.12 9.05
C SER A 23 -2.20 11.21 10.31
N SER A 24 -1.40 10.19 10.61
CA SER A 24 -0.56 10.18 11.82
C SER A 24 0.62 9.22 11.72
N ASP A 25 1.67 9.48 12.50
CA ASP A 25 2.86 8.63 12.52
C ASP A 25 2.57 7.20 12.98
N LEU A 26 1.66 7.02 13.96
CA LEU A 26 1.24 5.69 14.38
C LEU A 26 0.53 4.95 13.25
N GLY A 27 -0.40 5.61 12.54
CA GLY A 27 -1.11 5.00 11.41
C GLY A 27 -0.15 4.59 10.28
N LYS A 28 0.83 5.43 9.96
CA LYS A 28 1.88 5.12 8.97
C LYS A 28 2.70 3.90 9.39
N ARG A 29 3.13 3.84 10.66
CA ARG A 29 3.85 2.68 11.21
C ARG A 29 2.99 1.42 11.25
N ILE A 30 1.69 1.53 11.50
CA ILE A 30 0.77 0.39 11.42
C ILE A 30 0.79 -0.18 10.01
N VAL A 31 0.66 0.64 8.98
CA VAL A 31 0.66 0.19 7.57
C VAL A 31 2.01 -0.44 7.20
N GLU A 32 3.11 0.26 7.43
CA GLU A 32 4.47 -0.18 7.08
C GLU A 32 4.82 -1.52 7.73
N TYR A 33 4.71 -1.61 9.06
CA TYR A 33 5.08 -2.83 9.77
C TYR A 33 4.09 -3.96 9.57
N SER A 34 2.83 -3.67 9.20
CA SER A 34 1.92 -4.73 8.75
C SER A 34 2.41 -5.40 7.48
N ILE A 35 2.86 -4.62 6.48
CA ILE A 35 3.39 -5.17 5.22
C ILE A 35 4.62 -6.03 5.52
N LEU A 36 5.58 -5.49 6.26
CA LEU A 36 6.82 -6.19 6.62
C LEU A 36 6.55 -7.50 7.38
N MET A 37 5.68 -7.46 8.39
CA MET A 37 5.36 -8.66 9.16
C MET A 37 4.54 -9.67 8.36
N ILE A 38 3.63 -9.23 7.49
CA ILE A 38 2.86 -10.15 6.64
C ILE A 38 3.78 -10.88 5.66
N ASP A 39 4.80 -10.20 5.10
CA ASP A 39 5.83 -10.81 4.26
C ASP A 39 6.69 -11.81 5.05
N GLU A 40 7.12 -11.45 6.27
CA GLU A 40 8.00 -12.28 7.10
C GLU A 40 7.32 -13.52 7.68
N ILE A 41 6.15 -13.36 8.31
CA ILE A 41 5.50 -14.42 9.10
C ILE A 41 4.20 -14.95 8.47
N GLY A 42 3.73 -14.34 7.37
CA GLY A 42 2.49 -14.69 6.71
C GLY A 42 1.25 -14.08 7.38
N PHE A 43 0.23 -13.82 6.56
CA PHE A 43 -1.01 -13.17 7.01
C PHE A 43 -1.75 -13.93 8.12
N GLU A 44 -1.75 -15.27 8.08
CA GLU A 44 -2.43 -16.07 9.10
C GLU A 44 -1.81 -15.90 10.49
N ASN A 45 -0.48 -15.92 10.56
CA ASN A 45 0.26 -15.75 11.82
C ASN A 45 0.31 -14.30 12.31
N PHE A 46 0.07 -13.34 11.43
CA PHE A 46 0.01 -11.92 11.77
C PHE A 46 -1.21 -11.62 12.65
N THR A 47 -0.99 -10.85 13.73
CA THR A 47 -2.04 -10.37 14.64
C THR A 47 -1.76 -8.93 15.06
N PHE A 48 -2.81 -8.17 15.39
CA PHE A 48 -2.66 -6.80 15.88
C PHE A 48 -1.90 -6.73 17.20
N LYS A 49 -2.01 -7.75 18.06
CA LYS A 49 -1.17 -7.87 19.25
C LYS A 49 0.33 -7.92 18.91
N LYS A 50 0.73 -8.74 17.92
CA LYS A 50 2.14 -8.83 17.50
C LYS A 50 2.60 -7.52 16.86
N LEU A 51 1.78 -6.91 16.01
CA LEU A 51 2.06 -5.61 15.42
C LEU A 51 2.26 -4.54 16.49
N GLY A 52 1.37 -4.47 17.47
CA GLY A 52 1.44 -3.52 18.58
C GLY A 52 2.77 -3.63 19.30
N ASN A 53 3.16 -4.84 19.69
CA ASN A 53 4.46 -5.09 20.31
C ASN A 53 5.64 -4.63 19.42
N GLN A 54 5.61 -4.97 18.12
CA GLN A 54 6.66 -4.61 17.17
C GLN A 54 6.85 -3.09 17.04
N ILE A 55 5.75 -2.32 17.08
CA ILE A 55 5.79 -0.86 16.95
C ILE A 55 5.75 -0.13 18.30
N GLY A 56 5.87 -0.82 19.43
CA GLY A 56 5.82 -0.20 20.76
C GLY A 56 4.49 0.48 21.07
N SER A 57 3.37 -0.09 20.59
CA SER A 57 2.00 0.36 20.80
C SER A 57 1.16 -0.74 21.44
N ASN A 58 0.00 -0.39 22.00
CA ASN A 58 -0.98 -1.39 22.38
C ASN A 58 -1.85 -1.80 21.17
N GLU A 59 -2.42 -2.99 21.26
CA GLU A 59 -3.35 -3.55 20.27
C GLU A 59 -4.60 -2.66 20.09
N SER A 60 -5.12 -2.09 21.18
CA SER A 60 -6.31 -1.24 21.14
C SER A 60 -6.11 0.06 20.34
N SER A 61 -4.89 0.55 20.20
CA SER A 61 -4.59 1.72 19.35
C SER A 61 -4.62 1.36 17.87
N ILE A 62 -4.30 0.12 17.50
CA ILE A 62 -4.42 -0.37 16.11
C ILE A 62 -5.89 -0.49 15.72
N TYR A 63 -6.73 -0.97 16.64
CA TYR A 63 -8.18 -1.03 16.44
C TYR A 63 -8.85 0.33 16.21
N ARG A 64 -8.18 1.46 16.50
CA ARG A 64 -8.68 2.81 16.15
C ARG A 64 -8.52 3.13 14.65
N TYR A 65 -7.70 2.38 13.93
CA TYR A 65 -7.48 2.53 12.49
C TYR A 65 -8.19 1.45 11.69
N PHE A 66 -8.17 0.20 12.16
CA PHE A 66 -8.76 -0.94 11.45
C PHE A 66 -9.64 -1.78 12.36
N GLU A 67 -10.88 -2.04 11.93
CA GLU A 67 -11.83 -2.88 12.70
C GLU A 67 -11.35 -4.34 12.83
N SER A 68 -10.57 -4.82 11.85
CA SER A 68 -10.07 -6.20 11.82
C SER A 68 -8.82 -6.33 10.95
N LYS A 69 -8.12 -7.46 11.12
CA LYS A 69 -6.99 -7.87 10.28
C LYS A 69 -7.38 -7.94 8.80
N GLN A 70 -8.60 -8.36 8.49
CA GLN A 70 -9.13 -8.43 7.12
C GLN A 70 -9.34 -7.04 6.52
N LYS A 71 -9.83 -6.08 7.30
CA LYS A 71 -9.98 -4.68 6.84
C LYS A 71 -8.65 -4.03 6.52
N LEU A 72 -7.63 -4.28 7.35
CA LEU A 72 -6.25 -3.88 7.05
C LEU A 72 -5.77 -4.50 5.73
N LEU A 73 -5.97 -5.80 5.51
CA LEU A 73 -5.57 -6.44 4.25
C LEU A 73 -6.30 -5.84 3.04
N MET A 74 -7.60 -5.56 3.16
CA MET A 74 -8.38 -4.89 2.12
C MET A 74 -7.83 -3.49 1.83
N TYR A 75 -7.46 -2.73 2.87
CA TYR A 75 -6.82 -1.42 2.72
C TYR A 75 -5.50 -1.54 1.95
N LEU A 76 -4.60 -2.42 2.40
CA LEU A 76 -3.29 -2.65 1.77
C LEU A 76 -3.44 -3.08 0.30
N SER A 77 -4.35 -4.02 0.03
CA SER A 77 -4.60 -4.51 -1.32
C SER A 77 -5.17 -3.41 -2.22
N SER A 78 -6.11 -2.62 -1.72
CA SER A 78 -6.71 -1.51 -2.48
C SER A 78 -5.67 -0.43 -2.79
N TRP A 79 -4.81 -0.12 -1.82
CA TRP A 79 -3.72 0.83 -2.00
C TRP A 79 -2.73 0.33 -3.07
N TYR A 80 -2.32 -0.95 -3.00
CA TYR A 80 -1.45 -1.57 -4.00
C TYR A 80 -2.02 -1.47 -5.41
N TRP A 81 -3.30 -1.84 -5.60
CA TRP A 81 -3.94 -1.76 -6.91
C TRP A 81 -4.08 -0.33 -7.41
N GLY A 82 -4.37 0.63 -6.54
CA GLY A 82 -4.37 2.05 -6.90
C GLY A 82 -2.98 2.56 -7.33
N TRP A 83 -1.91 2.12 -6.66
CA TRP A 83 -0.54 2.43 -7.08
C TRP A 83 -0.20 1.79 -8.42
N LEU A 84 -0.60 0.55 -8.64
CA LEU A 84 -0.36 -0.17 -9.88
C LEU A 84 -1.14 0.44 -11.06
N GLU A 85 -2.39 0.86 -10.84
CA GLU A 85 -3.18 1.62 -11.81
C GLU A 85 -2.48 2.92 -12.20
N TYR A 86 -1.95 3.66 -11.22
CA TYR A 86 -1.17 4.86 -11.50
C TYR A 86 0.05 4.55 -12.38
N LYS A 87 0.84 3.52 -12.05
CA LYS A 87 1.98 3.08 -12.86
C LYS A 87 1.57 2.70 -14.28
N LEU A 88 0.45 1.98 -14.43
CA LEU A 88 -0.10 1.61 -15.73
C LEU A 88 -0.50 2.84 -16.55
N VAL A 89 -1.25 3.76 -15.99
CA VAL A 89 -1.68 4.99 -16.69
C VAL A 89 -0.46 5.78 -17.15
N PHE A 90 0.51 6.00 -16.26
CA PHE A 90 1.69 6.80 -16.58
C PHE A 90 2.54 6.16 -17.68
N ALA A 91 2.81 4.86 -17.58
CA ALA A 91 3.70 4.17 -18.52
C ALA A 91 3.05 3.85 -19.87
N THR A 92 1.71 3.82 -19.93
CA THR A 92 0.97 3.51 -21.16
C THR A 92 0.34 4.75 -21.83
N ASN A 93 0.39 5.91 -21.17
CA ASN A 93 -0.04 7.17 -21.75
C ASN A 93 0.83 7.53 -22.95
N GLY A 94 0.21 7.97 -24.05
CA GLY A 94 0.93 8.36 -25.27
C GLY A 94 1.35 7.20 -26.19
N ILE A 95 1.28 5.94 -25.75
CA ILE A 95 1.55 4.78 -26.62
C ILE A 95 0.34 4.56 -27.55
N SER A 96 0.56 4.77 -28.85
CA SER A 96 -0.49 4.62 -29.87
C SER A 96 -0.61 3.20 -30.41
N ASP A 97 0.49 2.45 -30.46
CA ASP A 97 0.45 1.05 -30.87
C ASP A 97 -0.17 0.18 -29.78
N VAL A 98 -1.25 -0.52 -30.12
CA VAL A 98 -2.05 -1.29 -29.16
C VAL A 98 -1.30 -2.51 -28.63
N LYS A 99 -0.45 -3.14 -29.45
CA LYS A 99 0.34 -4.31 -29.03
C LYS A 99 1.45 -3.90 -28.09
N GLU A 100 2.14 -2.81 -28.38
CA GLU A 100 3.15 -2.22 -27.50
C GLU A 100 2.52 -1.81 -26.17
N LYS A 101 1.36 -1.14 -26.20
CA LYS A 101 0.63 -0.73 -24.99
C LYS A 101 0.25 -1.91 -24.12
N LEU A 102 -0.27 -2.99 -24.72
CA LEU A 102 -0.62 -4.21 -24.00
C LEU A 102 0.62 -4.91 -23.43
N THR A 103 1.69 -5.02 -24.22
CA THR A 103 2.95 -5.61 -23.78
C THR A 103 3.48 -4.86 -22.55
N LYS A 104 3.44 -3.51 -22.61
CA LYS A 104 3.88 -2.67 -21.50
C LYS A 104 3.03 -2.84 -20.25
N ALA A 105 1.71 -2.96 -20.41
CA ALA A 105 0.81 -3.24 -19.30
C ALA A 105 1.11 -4.60 -18.64
N ILE A 106 1.33 -5.64 -19.44
CA ILE A 106 1.71 -6.98 -18.95
C ILE A 106 3.02 -6.94 -18.19
N GLU A 107 4.05 -6.26 -18.71
CA GLU A 107 5.33 -6.07 -18.02
C GLU A 107 5.12 -5.44 -16.63
N ILE A 108 4.31 -4.39 -16.53
CA ILE A 108 4.08 -3.66 -15.27
C ILE A 108 3.32 -4.50 -14.25
N VAL A 109 2.29 -5.25 -14.66
CA VAL A 109 1.52 -6.07 -13.70
C VAL A 109 2.24 -7.34 -13.27
N THR A 110 3.24 -7.80 -14.05
CA THR A 110 4.02 -9.01 -13.77
C THR A 110 5.41 -8.76 -13.22
N MET A 111 5.87 -7.49 -13.18
CA MET A 111 7.17 -7.17 -12.62
C MET A 111 7.24 -7.55 -11.14
N THR A 112 8.40 -8.03 -10.71
CA THR A 112 8.66 -8.23 -9.29
C THR A 112 8.60 -6.89 -8.56
N THR A 113 8.03 -6.87 -7.36
CA THR A 113 8.04 -5.69 -6.51
C THR A 113 9.45 -5.34 -6.10
N VAL A 114 9.97 -4.23 -6.63
CA VAL A 114 11.25 -3.62 -6.23
C VAL A 114 10.93 -2.34 -5.46
N LYS A 115 11.71 -2.01 -4.42
CA LYS A 115 11.59 -0.72 -3.73
C LYS A 115 11.80 0.39 -4.77
N ASP A 116 10.83 1.28 -4.92
CA ASP A 116 10.93 2.40 -5.86
C ASP A 116 12.10 3.31 -5.40
N SER A 117 13.16 3.38 -6.20
CA SER A 117 14.40 4.11 -5.87
C SER A 117 14.31 5.65 -6.04
N LEU A 118 13.11 6.17 -6.33
CA LEU A 118 12.84 7.59 -6.57
C LEU A 118 12.33 8.36 -5.34
N LEU A 119 12.15 7.68 -4.21
CA LEU A 119 11.81 8.29 -2.92
C LEU A 119 13.02 8.11 -1.99
N SER A 120 14.02 8.98 -2.14
CA SER A 120 15.09 9.14 -1.15
C SER A 120 14.55 9.90 0.06
N ASP A 121 14.95 9.45 1.26
CA ASP A 121 14.59 9.98 2.58
C ASP A 121 14.79 11.50 2.74
#